data_AF-A0A2A4N5Q3-F1
#
_entry.id   AF-A0A2A4N5Q3-F1
#
_cell.length_a   1.000
_cell.length_b   1.000
_cell.length_c   1.000
_cell.angle_alpha   90.00
_cell.angle_beta   90.00
_cell.angle_gamma   90.00
#
_symmetry.space_group_name_H-M   'P 1'
#
loop_
_entity.id
_entity.type
_entity.pdbx_description
1 polymer ?
#
loop_
_entity_poly.entity_id
_entity_poly.type
_entity_poly.pdbx_seq_one_letter_code
_entity_poly.pdbx_strand_id
1 'polypeptide(L)'
;MVALKDKRHTVTILIKTKDIFEDLLKADDVNYLNILPEGRGNSKLEIIWGFLKRDFRMARNVIKNKLDLLIGSDPAITHIGKLFNILSLVFVEDDAHVIRDFAKLVFLFVSIIVAPVSCDLSK
;
A
#
# COMPACT_ATOMS: atom_id res chain seq x y z
N MET A 1 -10.88 -1.55 11.08
CA MET A 1 -11.28 -2.92 10.67
C MET A 1 -12.70 -3.28 11.05
N VAL A 2 -13.17 -2.92 12.25
CA VAL A 2 -14.51 -3.21 12.77
C VAL A 2 -15.60 -2.86 11.75
N ALA A 3 -15.63 -1.61 11.26
CA ALA A 3 -16.63 -1.16 10.28
C ALA A 3 -16.67 -1.96 8.95
N LEU A 4 -15.56 -2.53 8.49
CA LEU A 4 -15.53 -3.36 7.27
C LEU A 4 -15.99 -4.78 7.56
N LYS A 5 -15.57 -5.34 8.69
CA LYS A 5 -15.99 -6.67 9.15
C LYS A 5 -17.49 -6.71 9.45
N ASP A 6 -18.03 -5.67 10.06
CA ASP A 6 -19.46 -5.54 10.35
C ASP A 6 -20.31 -5.53 9.08
N LYS A 7 -19.75 -5.00 7.99
CA LYS A 7 -20.35 -5.01 6.64
C LYS A 7 -20.05 -6.28 5.85
N ARG A 8 -19.54 -7.33 6.49
CA ARG A 8 -19.21 -8.65 5.89
C ARG A 8 -18.15 -8.60 4.78
N HIS A 9 -17.24 -7.63 4.83
CA HIS A 9 -16.09 -7.63 3.93
C HIS A 9 -14.95 -8.50 4.49
N THR A 10 -14.33 -9.28 3.62
CA THR A 10 -13.09 -10.01 3.92
C THR A 10 -11.90 -9.07 3.76
N VAL A 11 -11.10 -8.92 4.81
CA VAL A 11 -9.96 -8.00 4.81
C VAL A 11 -8.66 -8.81 4.86
N THR A 12 -7.81 -8.63 3.86
CA THR A 12 -6.43 -9.13 3.86
C THR A 12 -5.48 -7.98 4.13
N ILE A 13 -4.70 -8.05 5.21
CA ILE A 13 -3.73 -7.02 5.56
C ILE A 13 -2.35 -7.44 5.05
N LEU A 14 -1.78 -6.62 4.17
CA LEU A 14 -0.42 -6.79 3.69
C LEU A 14 0.46 -5.73 4.34
N ILE A 15 1.59 -6.13 4.90
CA ILE A 15 2.53 -5.22 5.56
C ILE A 15 3.94 -5.38 5.00
N LYS A 16 4.80 -4.44 5.35
CA LYS A 16 6.25 -4.56 5.25
C LYS A 16 6.85 -4.30 6.62
N THR A 17 7.99 -4.91 6.91
CA THR A 17 8.71 -4.62 8.14
C THR A 17 9.11 -3.14 8.19
N LYS A 18 8.66 -2.46 9.24
CA LYS A 18 8.97 -1.06 9.54
C LYS A 18 8.91 -0.87 11.05
N ASP A 19 10.05 -0.52 11.65
CA ASP A 19 10.18 -0.14 13.07
C ASP A 19 9.30 -0.99 14.00
N ILE A 20 8.46 -0.35 14.82
CA ILE A 20 7.57 -0.98 15.81
C ILE A 20 6.23 -1.49 15.24
N PHE A 21 6.00 -1.37 13.92
CA PHE A 21 4.67 -1.60 13.35
C PHE A 21 4.21 -3.05 13.48
N GLU A 22 5.11 -4.02 13.32
CA GLU A 22 4.77 -5.43 13.51
C GLU A 22 4.41 -5.75 14.96
N ASP A 23 5.10 -5.13 15.91
CA ASP A 23 4.85 -5.35 17.33
C ASP A 23 3.51 -4.74 17.75
N LEU A 24 3.16 -3.58 17.20
CA LEU A 24 1.82 -2.99 17.36
C LEU A 24 0.72 -3.91 16.83
N LEU A 25 0.88 -4.48 15.64
CA LEU A 25 -0.11 -5.39 15.06
C LEU A 25 -0.26 -6.69 15.86
N LYS A 26 0.85 -7.22 16.40
CA LYS A 26 0.82 -8.39 17.29
C LYS A 26 0.14 -8.07 18.62
N ALA A 27 0.41 -6.88 19.19
CA ALA A 27 -0.21 -6.44 20.43
C ALA A 27 -1.73 -6.28 20.29
N ASP A 28 -2.19 -5.85 19.11
CA ASP A 28 -3.62 -5.67 18.78
C ASP A 28 -4.30 -6.94 18.22
N ASP A 29 -3.61 -8.09 18.21
CA ASP A 29 -4.09 -9.38 17.66
C ASP A 29 -4.62 -9.27 16.21
N VAL A 30 -3.93 -8.47 15.39
CA VAL A 30 -4.30 -8.24 13.99
C VAL A 30 -3.61 -9.26 13.10
N ASN A 31 -4.39 -10.08 12.40
CA ASN A 31 -3.87 -10.99 11.38
C ASN A 31 -3.32 -10.23 10.16
N TYR A 32 -2.06 -10.46 9.81
CA TYR A 32 -1.38 -9.83 8.68
C TYR A 32 -0.49 -10.80 7.89
N LEU A 33 -0.18 -10.43 6.65
CA LEU A 33 0.84 -11.07 5.82
C LEU A 33 1.97 -10.09 5.55
N ASN A 34 3.18 -10.42 6.00
CA ASN A 34 4.35 -9.61 5.70
C ASN A 34 4.88 -9.95 4.30
N ILE A 35 4.74 -9.02 3.37
CA ILE A 35 5.18 -9.17 1.97
C ILE A 35 6.60 -8.66 1.74
N LEU A 36 7.28 -8.14 2.78
CA LEU A 36 8.69 -7.73 2.71
C LEU A 36 9.34 -7.84 4.11
N PRO A 37 9.49 -9.06 4.66
CA PRO A 37 10.11 -9.28 5.97
C PRO A 37 11.60 -8.91 6.01
N GLU A 38 12.27 -8.93 4.87
CA GLU A 38 13.68 -8.54 4.74
C GLU A 38 13.92 -7.02 4.90
N GLY A 39 12.87 -6.21 4.97
CA GLY A 39 12.97 -4.76 5.09
C GLY A 39 13.48 -4.07 3.82
N ARG A 40 14.00 -2.85 3.99
CA ARG A 40 14.52 -2.00 2.90
C ARG A 40 16.03 -2.17 2.80
N GLY A 41 16.53 -2.49 1.61
CA GLY A 41 17.98 -2.47 1.35
C GLY A 41 18.55 -1.05 1.27
N ASN A 42 19.87 -0.93 1.40
CA ASN A 42 20.55 0.36 1.53
C ASN A 42 21.11 0.87 0.20
N SER A 43 21.35 -0.02 -0.77
CA SER A 43 21.82 0.36 -2.10
C SER A 43 20.67 0.71 -3.05
N LYS A 44 20.94 1.53 -4.07
CA LYS A 44 19.95 1.89 -5.10
C LYS A 44 19.35 0.66 -5.79
N LEU A 45 20.19 -0.34 -6.09
CA LEU A 45 19.76 -1.58 -6.73
C LEU A 45 18.84 -2.41 -5.81
N GLU A 46 19.17 -2.51 -4.52
CA GLU A 46 18.31 -3.21 -3.57
C GLU A 46 16.98 -2.50 -3.34
N ILE A 47 16.96 -1.16 -3.38
CA ILE A 47 15.72 -0.39 -3.28
C ILE A 47 14.81 -0.69 -4.47
N ILE A 48 15.36 -0.64 -5.70
CA ILE A 48 14.61 -0.95 -6.92
C ILE A 48 14.13 -2.41 -6.89
N TRP A 49 15.01 -3.34 -6.50
CA TRP A 49 14.65 -4.75 -6.40
C TRP A 49 13.58 -5.01 -5.35
N GLY A 50 13.67 -4.35 -4.18
CA GLY A 50 12.65 -4.40 -3.14
C GLY A 50 11.29 -3.88 -3.62
N PHE A 51 11.30 -2.83 -4.44
CA PHE A 51 10.10 -2.28 -5.06
C PHE A 51 9.44 -3.30 -6.01
N LEU A 52 10.20 -3.84 -6.98
CA LEU A 52 9.69 -4.85 -7.92
C LEU A 52 9.21 -6.12 -7.22
N LYS A 53 9.95 -6.56 -6.20
CA LYS A 53 9.59 -7.74 -5.40
C LYS A 53 8.28 -7.54 -4.65
N ARG A 54 8.05 -6.33 -4.12
CA ARG A 54 6.80 -5.97 -3.45
C ARG A 54 5.62 -5.95 -4.42
N ASP A 55 5.80 -5.36 -5.60
CA ASP A 55 4.76 -5.37 -6.65
C ASP A 55 4.40 -6.81 -7.04
N PHE A 56 5.39 -7.68 -7.26
CA PHE A 56 5.17 -9.09 -7.57
C PHE A 56 4.46 -9.84 -6.44
N ARG A 57 4.88 -9.66 -5.18
CA ARG A 57 4.25 -10.31 -4.02
C ARG A 57 2.83 -9.80 -3.80
N MET A 58 2.56 -8.52 -4.04
CA MET A 58 1.21 -7.96 -3.99
C MET A 58 0.32 -8.54 -5.09
N ALA A 59 0.81 -8.59 -6.34
CA ALA A 59 0.11 -9.22 -7.46
C ALA A 59 -0.27 -10.68 -7.17
N ARG A 60 0.66 -11.45 -6.60
CA ARG A 60 0.38 -12.84 -6.18
C ARG A 60 -0.75 -12.93 -5.15
N ASN A 61 -0.80 -12.01 -4.19
CA ASN A 61 -1.86 -11.96 -3.17
C ASN A 61 -3.20 -11.52 -3.77
N VAL A 62 -3.19 -10.57 -4.70
CA VAL A 62 -4.39 -10.16 -5.45
C VAL A 62 -5.03 -11.36 -6.15
N ILE A 63 -4.23 -12.13 -6.90
CA ILE A 63 -4.71 -13.31 -7.62
C ILE A 63 -5.17 -14.40 -6.65
N LYS A 64 -4.35 -14.74 -5.64
CA LYS A 64 -4.63 -15.83 -4.70
C LYS A 64 -5.87 -15.57 -3.86
N ASN A 65 -6.01 -14.36 -3.33
CA ASN A 65 -7.08 -14.00 -2.40
C ASN A 65 -8.28 -13.36 -3.11
N LYS A 66 -8.22 -13.23 -4.45
CA LYS A 66 -9.26 -12.62 -5.30
C LYS A 66 -9.66 -11.22 -4.79
N LEU A 67 -8.66 -10.39 -4.53
CA LEU A 67 -8.90 -9.04 -4.02
C LEU A 67 -9.60 -8.19 -5.10
N ASP A 68 -10.62 -7.44 -4.69
CA ASP A 68 -11.44 -6.58 -5.55
C ASP A 68 -11.32 -5.08 -5.21
N LEU A 69 -10.59 -4.76 -4.13
CA LEU A 69 -10.32 -3.40 -3.66
C LEU A 69 -8.93 -3.34 -2.99
N LEU A 70 -8.13 -2.34 -3.34
CA LEU A 70 -6.82 -2.11 -2.75
C LEU A 70 -6.80 -0.75 -2.04
N ILE A 71 -6.32 -0.73 -0.79
CA ILE A 71 -6.35 0.45 0.07
C ILE A 71 -5.04 0.57 0.85
N GLY A 72 -4.45 1.76 0.91
CA GLY A 72 -3.30 2.03 1.77
C GLY A 72 -2.47 3.23 1.32
N SER A 73 -1.18 3.26 1.67
CA SER A 73 -0.24 4.35 1.38
C SER A 73 1.04 3.86 0.71
N ASP A 74 0.97 2.73 0.00
CA ASP A 74 2.12 2.10 -0.66
C ASP A 74 1.99 2.19 -2.19
N PRO A 75 3.04 2.57 -2.95
CA PRO A 75 2.95 2.69 -4.41
C PRO A 75 2.57 1.40 -5.14
N ALA A 76 2.86 0.23 -4.56
CA ALA A 76 2.48 -1.05 -5.16
C ALA A 76 0.95 -1.14 -5.39
N ILE A 77 0.16 -0.48 -4.54
CA ILE A 77 -1.31 -0.46 -4.63
C ILE A 77 -1.79 0.13 -5.95
N THR A 78 -1.17 1.21 -6.41
CA THR A 78 -1.58 1.90 -7.64
C THR A 78 -1.14 1.14 -8.87
N HIS A 79 0.09 0.61 -8.86
CA HIS A 79 0.62 -0.17 -9.95
C HIS A 79 -0.18 -1.46 -10.17
N ILE A 80 -0.43 -2.20 -9.08
CA ILE A 80 -1.19 -3.44 -9.15
C ILE A 80 -2.68 -3.17 -9.40
N GLY A 81 -3.25 -2.12 -8.80
CA GLY A 81 -4.60 -1.67 -9.11
C GLY A 81 -4.77 -1.39 -10.60
N LYS A 82 -3.85 -0.64 -11.20
CA LYS A 82 -3.87 -0.36 -12.64
C LYS A 82 -3.67 -1.62 -13.49
N LEU A 83 -2.70 -2.46 -13.13
CA LEU A 83 -2.35 -3.68 -13.89
C LEU A 83 -3.49 -4.70 -13.93
N PHE A 84 -4.22 -4.87 -12.81
CA PHE A 84 -5.32 -5.83 -12.69
C PHE A 84 -6.71 -5.19 -12.87
N ASN A 85 -6.77 -3.90 -13.19
CA ASN A 85 -8.02 -3.12 -13.27
C ASN A 85 -8.87 -3.21 -11.99
N ILE A 86 -8.22 -3.10 -10.83
CA ILE A 86 -8.83 -3.11 -9.50
C ILE A 86 -8.87 -1.68 -8.96
N LEU A 87 -9.97 -1.33 -8.28
CA LEU A 87 -10.13 -0.04 -7.63
C LEU A 87 -9.04 0.13 -6.55
N SER A 88 -8.27 1.22 -6.66
CA SER A 88 -7.17 1.54 -5.74
C SER A 88 -7.39 2.89 -5.05
N LEU A 89 -7.38 2.87 -3.71
CA LEU A 89 -7.48 4.07 -2.88
C LEU A 89 -6.13 4.30 -2.19
N VAL A 90 -5.54 5.46 -2.42
CA VAL A 90 -4.31 5.85 -1.71
C VAL A 90 -4.57 7.01 -0.77
N PHE A 91 -4.15 6.82 0.48
CA PHE A 91 -4.22 7.82 1.52
C PHE A 91 -2.92 8.61 1.56
N VAL A 92 -3.05 9.93 1.54
CA VAL A 92 -1.93 10.88 1.53
C VAL A 92 -2.11 11.87 2.68
N GLU A 93 -1.03 12.12 3.40
CA GLU A 93 -1.00 12.99 4.59
C GLU A 93 -0.18 14.27 4.39
N ASP A 94 0.60 14.33 3.30
CA ASP A 94 1.51 15.43 2.98
C ASP A 94 1.18 16.06 1.63
N ASP A 95 1.59 17.31 1.43
CA ASP A 95 1.47 18.00 0.15
C ASP A 95 2.29 17.31 -0.95
N ALA A 96 1.77 17.30 -2.18
CA ALA A 96 2.41 16.65 -3.31
C ALA A 96 3.84 17.15 -3.58
N HIS A 97 4.12 18.42 -3.27
CA HIS A 97 5.43 19.02 -3.41
C HIS A 97 6.46 18.56 -2.37
N VAL A 98 6.01 18.01 -1.23
CA VAL A 98 6.86 17.40 -0.19
C VAL A 98 7.18 15.95 -0.56
N ILE A 99 6.19 15.20 -1.05
CA ILE A 99 6.30 13.78 -1.39
C ILE A 99 6.47 13.52 -2.89
N ARG A 100 7.25 14.35 -3.59
CA ARG A 100 7.33 14.38 -5.07
C ARG A 100 7.56 13.03 -5.72
N ASP A 101 8.50 12.23 -5.19
CA ASP A 101 8.84 10.93 -5.77
C ASP A 101 7.70 9.92 -5.60
N PHE A 102 7.04 9.95 -4.45
CA PHE A 102 5.82 9.15 -4.22
C PHE A 102 4.69 9.61 -5.14
N ALA A 103 4.42 10.92 -5.21
CA ALA A 103 3.36 11.48 -6.04
C ALA A 103 3.54 11.12 -7.53
N LYS A 104 4.78 11.14 -8.04
CA LYS A 104 5.09 10.69 -9.41
C LYS A 104 4.77 9.22 -9.66
N LEU A 105 5.04 8.35 -8.68
CA LEU A 105 4.77 6.91 -8.77
C LEU A 105 3.29 6.58 -8.56
N VAL A 106 2.56 7.40 -7.80
CA VAL A 106 1.20 7.06 -7.34
C VAL A 106 0.13 7.77 -8.16
N PHE A 107 0.23 9.09 -8.33
CA PHE A 107 -0.89 9.93 -8.77
C PHE A 107 -1.29 9.69 -10.23
N LEU A 108 -0.42 9.06 -11.03
CA LEU A 108 -0.74 8.71 -12.42
C LEU A 108 -1.58 7.42 -12.54
N PHE A 109 -1.46 6.51 -11.57
CA PHE A 109 -2.02 5.16 -11.66
C PHE A 109 -3.15 4.87 -10.66
N VAL A 110 -3.24 5.68 -9.60
CA VAL A 110 -4.27 5.54 -8.55
C VAL A 110 -5.66 5.83 -9.09
N SER A 111 -6.67 5.11 -8.60
CA SER A 111 -8.06 5.39 -8.93
C SER A 111 -8.61 6.58 -8.15
N ILE A 112 -8.35 6.62 -6.84
CA ILE A 112 -8.83 7.66 -5.93
C ILE A 112 -7.72 8.02 -4.93
N ILE A 113 -7.43 9.31 -4.79
CA ILE A 113 -6.58 9.84 -3.72
C ILE A 113 -7.49 10.35 -2.61
N VAL A 114 -7.20 9.95 -1.37
CA VAL A 114 -7.88 10.45 -0.17
C VAL A 114 -6.86 11.23 0.65
N ALA A 115 -7.13 12.51 0.87
CA ALA A 115 -6.26 13.38 1.65
C ALA A 115 -7.09 14.35 2.52
N PRO A 116 -6.53 14.86 3.63
CA PRO A 116 -7.11 15.98 4.35
C PRO A 116 -7.32 17.20 3.44
N VAL A 117 -8.34 18.01 3.74
CA VAL A 117 -8.64 19.24 2.99
C VAL A 117 -7.48 20.25 3.03
N SER A 118 -6.61 20.16 4.04
CA SER A 118 -5.42 21.00 4.18
C SER A 118 -4.27 20.63 3.24
N CYS A 119 -4.30 19.44 2.63
CA CYS A 119 -3.21 18.98 1.78
C CYS A 119 -3.36 19.52 0.36
N ASP A 120 -2.28 20.07 -0.18
CA ASP A 120 -2.19 20.48 -1.57
C ASP A 120 -1.75 19.32 -2.46
N LEU A 121 -2.67 18.80 -3.26
CA LEU A 121 -2.43 17.72 -4.22
C LEU A 121 -2.18 18.22 -5.65
N SER A 122 -2.14 19.54 -5.85
CA SER A 122 -1.83 20.12 -7.16
C SER A 122 -0.38 19.81 -7.56
N LYS A 123 -0.19 19.53 -8.85
CA LYS A 123 1.09 19.14 -9.44
C LYS A 123 1.85 20.34 -9.99
#